data_AF-A0A2S4YH71-F1
#
_entry.id   AF-A0A2S4YH71-F1
#
_cell.length_a   1.000
_cell.length_b   1.000
_cell.length_c   1.000
_cell.angle_alpha   90.00
_cell.angle_beta   90.00
_cell.angle_gamma   90.00
#
_symmetry.space_group_name_H-M   'P 1'
#
loop_
_entity.id
_entity.type
_entity.pdbx_description
1 polymer ?
#
loop_
_entity_poly.entity_id
_entity_poly.type
_entity_poly.pdbx_seq_one_letter_code
_entity_poly.pdbx_strand_id
1 'polypeptide(L)'
;MLGEPGFWAAHLVDPCEGVSPEAFGVDAADAGAMLERLHDKSAWPVFEVPLEGGFSIVLHYNSGEEYTSTDCFLVRPGSSDAVLASTDQDRIGPGLCWPELAAILHAPDGAAGVTDSYARLLLLLPVLGDTGTPAEAVNVVAGALIAQGAPEGCAPLAQRLLGGHPMWGAQPWSFDREERSWLCDGEHSPRTVPLGDHLPRQQRAELEASLAGAEPDA
;
A
#
# COMPACT_ATOMS: atom_id res chain seq x y z
N MET A 1 -2.74 -3.37 17.26
CA MET A 1 -1.98 -2.28 16.62
C MET A 1 -2.82 -1.46 15.66
N LEU A 2 -3.43 -2.03 14.60
CA LEU A 2 -4.24 -1.24 13.63
C LEU A 2 -5.33 -0.35 14.24
N GLY A 3 -6.02 -0.82 15.28
CA GLY A 3 -7.07 -0.06 15.97
C GLY A 3 -6.59 0.77 17.16
N GLU A 4 -5.27 0.89 17.38
CA GLU A 4 -4.72 1.69 18.47
C GLU A 4 -4.56 3.16 18.03
N PRO A 5 -4.76 4.13 18.94
CA PRO A 5 -4.48 5.53 18.65
C PRO A 5 -3.08 5.73 18.09
N GLY A 6 -2.95 6.65 17.14
CA GLY A 6 -1.67 7.00 16.52
C GLY A 6 -1.23 6.10 15.36
N PHE A 7 -1.82 4.90 15.16
CA PHE A 7 -1.39 3.97 14.10
C PHE A 7 -1.37 4.59 12.72
N TRP A 8 -2.48 5.17 12.28
CA TRP A 8 -2.58 5.74 10.93
C TRP A 8 -1.69 6.98 10.74
N ALA A 9 -1.55 7.81 11.77
CA ALA A 9 -0.65 8.95 11.73
C ALA A 9 0.82 8.51 11.64
N ALA A 10 1.21 7.45 12.34
CA ALA A 10 2.56 6.90 12.30
C ALA A 10 2.86 6.15 11.00
N HIS A 11 1.93 5.32 10.51
CA HIS A 11 2.08 4.58 9.25
C HIS A 11 2.19 5.51 8.03
N LEU A 12 1.39 6.57 7.99
CA LEU A 12 1.29 7.48 6.86
C LEU A 12 2.17 8.74 7.01
N VAL A 13 3.11 8.73 7.96
CA VAL A 13 3.95 9.89 8.27
C VAL A 13 4.82 10.29 7.07
N ASP A 14 5.42 9.31 6.38
CA ASP A 14 6.31 9.57 5.24
C ASP A 14 5.55 10.10 4.01
N PRO A 15 4.45 9.47 3.54
CA PRO A 15 3.58 10.06 2.52
C PRO A 15 3.10 11.48 2.82
N CYS A 16 3.00 11.84 4.11
CA CYS A 16 2.43 13.10 4.57
C CYS A 16 3.43 13.95 5.36
N GLU A 17 4.70 13.96 4.95
CA GLU A 17 5.73 14.74 5.63
C GLU A 17 5.28 16.20 5.88
N GLY A 18 5.42 16.64 7.13
CA GLY A 18 5.01 17.97 7.58
C GLY A 18 3.51 18.14 7.85
N VAL A 19 2.69 17.08 7.76
CA VAL A 19 1.31 17.10 8.25
C VAL A 19 1.27 16.84 9.76
N SER A 20 0.46 17.62 10.46
CA SER A 20 0.24 17.46 11.90
C SER A 20 -0.57 16.19 12.20
N PRO A 21 -0.25 15.41 13.25
CA PRO A 21 -1.02 14.22 13.65
C PRO A 21 -2.52 14.49 13.89
N GLU A 22 -2.89 15.72 14.24
CA GLU A 22 -4.29 16.14 14.45
C GLU A 22 -5.13 16.03 13.16
N ALA A 23 -4.50 16.04 11.98
CA ALA A 23 -5.18 15.77 10.72
C ALA A 23 -5.69 14.31 10.63
N PHE A 24 -5.12 13.41 11.44
CA PHE A 24 -5.58 12.03 11.64
C PHE A 24 -6.45 11.87 12.90
N GLY A 25 -6.76 12.97 13.60
CA GLY A 25 -7.61 12.95 14.80
C GLY A 25 -6.90 12.52 16.09
N VAL A 26 -5.57 12.51 16.09
CA VAL A 26 -4.74 12.08 17.22
C VAL A 26 -3.76 13.17 17.63
N ASP A 27 -3.28 13.14 18.87
CA ASP A 27 -2.23 14.06 19.31
C ASP A 27 -0.83 13.56 18.94
N ALA A 28 0.16 14.46 19.04
CA ALA A 28 1.54 14.15 18.72
C ALA A 28 2.19 13.12 19.65
N ALA A 29 1.71 12.97 20.89
CA ALA A 29 2.25 12.00 21.84
C ALA A 29 1.84 10.57 21.47
N ASP A 30 0.56 10.37 21.13
CA ASP A 30 0.05 9.08 20.67
C ASP A 30 0.69 8.67 19.34
N ALA A 31 0.77 9.60 18.38
CA ALA A 31 1.43 9.33 17.09
C ALA A 31 2.92 9.01 17.25
N GLY A 32 3.64 9.77 18.09
CA GLY A 32 5.06 9.54 18.38
C GLY A 32 5.31 8.20 19.05
N ALA A 33 4.52 7.85 20.07
CA ALA A 33 4.64 6.57 20.77
C ALA A 33 4.36 5.38 19.84
N MET A 34 3.42 5.51 18.91
CA MET A 34 3.15 4.48 17.91
C MET A 34 4.27 4.36 16.88
N LEU A 35 4.82 5.48 16.42
CA LEU A 35 5.96 5.50 15.50
C LEU A 35 7.18 4.80 16.11
N GLU A 36 7.50 5.08 17.38
CA GLU A 36 8.55 4.39 18.12
C GLU A 36 8.34 2.88 18.18
N ARG A 37 7.08 2.43 18.34
CA ARG A 37 6.74 1.00 18.36
C ARG A 37 6.82 0.33 16.99
N LEU A 38 6.41 1.01 15.93
CA LEU A 38 6.56 0.51 14.56
C LEU A 38 8.04 0.35 14.20
N HIS A 39 8.88 1.25 14.71
CA HIS A 39 10.31 1.27 14.49
C HIS A 39 11.14 0.53 15.57
N ASP A 40 10.48 -0.24 16.45
CA ASP A 40 11.16 -1.02 17.46
C ASP A 40 11.86 -2.22 16.79
N LYS A 41 13.20 -2.19 16.83
CA LYS A 41 14.10 -3.22 16.28
C LYS A 41 13.88 -4.61 16.87
N SER A 42 13.22 -4.71 18.02
CA SER A 42 12.91 -5.98 18.68
C SER A 42 11.53 -6.53 18.33
N ALA A 43 10.64 -5.73 17.74
CA ALA A 43 9.25 -6.09 17.48
C ALA A 43 8.98 -6.43 16.00
N TRP A 44 9.57 -5.67 15.07
CA TRP A 44 9.35 -5.75 13.61
C TRP A 44 7.93 -6.15 13.21
N PRO A 45 6.93 -5.26 13.44
CA PRO A 45 5.55 -5.56 13.11
C PRO A 45 5.37 -5.99 11.65
N VAL A 46 4.50 -6.98 11.45
CA VAL A 46 4.11 -7.48 10.13
C VAL A 46 2.60 -7.41 9.99
N PHE A 47 2.11 -6.87 8.87
CA PHE A 47 0.70 -6.86 8.51
C PHE A 47 0.51 -7.59 7.19
N GLU A 48 -0.42 -8.55 7.19
CA GLU A 48 -0.73 -9.36 6.02
C GLU A 48 -2.10 -8.95 5.47
N VAL A 49 -2.14 -8.57 4.19
CA VAL A 49 -3.34 -8.24 3.44
C VAL A 49 -3.64 -9.44 2.51
N PRO A 50 -4.56 -10.33 2.88
CA PRO A 50 -4.83 -11.53 2.11
C PRO A 50 -5.52 -11.20 0.79
N LEU A 51 -5.11 -11.89 -0.28
CA LEU A 51 -5.68 -11.80 -1.63
C LEU A 51 -6.24 -13.17 -2.05
N GLU A 52 -7.02 -13.17 -3.12
CA GLU A 52 -7.48 -14.41 -3.76
C GLU A 52 -6.31 -15.26 -4.28
N GLY A 53 -6.53 -16.56 -4.49
CA GLY A 53 -5.49 -17.46 -5.02
C GLY A 53 -4.36 -17.80 -4.03
N GLY A 54 -4.54 -17.46 -2.75
CA GLY A 54 -3.55 -17.71 -1.68
C GLY A 54 -2.36 -16.75 -1.71
N PHE A 55 -2.48 -15.65 -2.44
CA PHE A 55 -1.52 -14.54 -2.38
C PHE A 55 -1.79 -13.67 -1.16
N SER A 56 -0.79 -12.90 -0.74
CA SER A 56 -0.94 -11.86 0.26
C SER A 56 0.01 -10.72 -0.02
N ILE A 57 -0.37 -9.50 0.35
CA ILE A 57 0.56 -8.39 0.43
C ILE A 57 1.01 -8.25 1.88
N VAL A 58 2.31 -8.35 2.12
CA VAL A 58 2.90 -8.27 3.45
C VAL A 58 3.61 -6.94 3.59
N LEU A 59 3.20 -6.16 4.59
CA LEU A 59 3.91 -4.98 5.05
C LEU A 59 4.76 -5.37 6.24
N HIS A 60 6.06 -5.12 6.14
CA HIS A 60 7.04 -5.44 7.16
C HIS A 60 7.76 -4.16 7.57
N TYR A 61 7.66 -3.80 8.85
CA TYR A 61 8.43 -2.70 9.41
C TYR A 61 9.78 -3.25 9.83
N ASN A 62 10.81 -2.79 9.16
CA ASN A 62 12.19 -3.12 9.45
C ASN A 62 12.90 -1.89 10.00
N SER A 63 13.82 -2.11 10.92
CA SER A 63 14.57 -1.03 11.55
C SER A 63 16.03 -1.44 11.60
N GLY A 64 16.77 -1.01 10.58
CA GLY A 64 18.21 -1.17 10.47
C GLY A 64 18.96 -0.27 11.46
N GLU A 65 20.30 -0.33 11.46
CA GLU A 65 21.10 0.47 12.39
C GLU A 65 20.89 1.98 12.22
N GLU A 66 20.82 2.45 10.98
CA GLU A 66 20.75 3.88 10.63
C GLU A 66 19.36 4.35 10.17
N TYR A 67 18.55 3.45 9.60
CA TYR A 67 17.26 3.79 8.98
C TYR A 67 16.17 2.80 9.33
N THR A 68 14.94 3.29 9.36
CA THR A 68 13.72 2.51 9.48
C THR A 68 13.08 2.42 8.10
N SER A 69 12.71 1.22 7.67
CA SER A 69 12.06 0.98 6.39
C SER A 69 10.71 0.32 6.56
N THR A 70 9.80 0.63 5.64
CA THR A 70 8.59 -0.15 5.45
C THR A 70 8.73 -0.88 4.12
N ASP A 71 8.87 -2.20 4.20
CA ASP A 71 9.00 -3.06 3.05
C ASP A 71 7.66 -3.73 2.75
N CYS A 72 7.26 -3.73 1.49
CA CYS A 72 5.99 -4.27 1.05
C CYS A 72 6.22 -5.32 -0.03
N PHE A 73 5.74 -6.54 0.22
CA PHE A 73 5.97 -7.70 -0.64
C PHE A 73 4.65 -8.33 -1.07
N LEU A 74 4.58 -8.80 -2.31
CA LEU A 74 3.61 -9.80 -2.72
C LEU A 74 4.19 -11.19 -2.42
N VAL A 75 3.51 -11.97 -1.60
CA VAL A 75 3.95 -13.29 -1.16
C VAL A 75 2.93 -14.36 -1.53
N ARG A 76 3.42 -15.59 -1.69
CA ARG A 76 2.59 -16.80 -1.79
C ARG A 76 3.36 -18.00 -1.25
N PRO A 77 2.75 -18.85 -0.40
CA PRO A 77 3.42 -20.05 0.10
C PRO A 77 3.97 -20.93 -1.02
N GLY A 78 5.28 -21.22 -0.97
CA GLY A 78 5.95 -22.08 -1.95
C GLY A 78 6.44 -21.38 -3.21
N SER A 79 6.35 -20.06 -3.29
CA SER A 79 6.84 -19.23 -4.39
C SER A 79 7.82 -18.18 -3.87
N SER A 80 8.64 -17.59 -4.76
CA SER A 80 9.47 -16.45 -4.38
C SER A 80 8.63 -15.17 -4.29
N ASP A 81 8.96 -14.34 -3.32
CA ASP A 81 8.29 -13.07 -3.07
C ASP A 81 8.63 -12.03 -4.15
N ALA A 82 7.70 -11.10 -4.38
CA ALA A 82 7.92 -9.93 -5.24
C ALA A 82 7.95 -8.67 -4.38
N VAL A 83 8.94 -7.80 -4.57
CA VAL A 83 8.97 -6.50 -3.88
C VAL A 83 8.01 -5.56 -4.60
N LEU A 84 7.07 -4.97 -3.87
CA LEU A 84 6.17 -3.93 -4.37
C LEU A 84 6.70 -2.54 -4.04
N ALA A 85 7.14 -2.34 -2.80
CA ALA A 85 7.81 -1.11 -2.39
C ALA A 85 8.79 -1.38 -1.25
N SER A 86 9.82 -0.54 -1.16
CA SER A 86 10.75 -0.51 -0.03
C SER A 86 11.30 0.90 0.11
N THR A 87 11.21 1.45 1.32
CA THR A 87 11.77 2.76 1.65
C THR A 87 13.25 2.70 2.05
N ASP A 88 13.89 1.53 1.96
CA ASP A 88 15.32 1.36 2.21
C ASP A 88 16.19 1.90 1.04
N GLN A 89 17.51 1.69 1.07
CA GLN A 89 18.52 2.33 0.22
C GLN A 89 18.23 2.31 -1.29
N ASP A 90 17.56 1.27 -1.81
CA ASP A 90 17.24 1.14 -3.23
C ASP A 90 15.98 1.91 -3.67
N ARG A 91 15.18 2.41 -2.71
CA ARG A 91 13.95 3.19 -2.92
C ARG A 91 13.06 2.56 -3.99
N ILE A 92 12.51 1.40 -3.69
CA ILE A 92 11.70 0.65 -4.65
C ILE A 92 10.25 1.15 -4.54
N GLY A 93 9.66 1.55 -5.66
CA GLY A 93 8.26 1.96 -5.75
C GLY A 93 7.98 2.92 -6.93
N PRO A 94 6.71 3.17 -7.27
CA PRO A 94 5.51 2.55 -6.73
C PRO A 94 5.32 1.12 -7.22
N GLY A 95 4.64 0.31 -6.41
CA GLY A 95 4.38 -1.11 -6.70
C GLY A 95 2.96 -1.38 -7.22
N LEU A 96 2.04 -0.44 -6.99
CA LEU A 96 0.63 -0.58 -7.34
C LEU A 96 0.12 0.68 -8.06
N CYS A 97 -0.76 0.46 -9.04
CA CYS A 97 -1.61 1.49 -9.61
C CYS A 97 -2.97 1.56 -8.89
N TRP A 98 -3.77 2.60 -9.15
CA TRP A 98 -5.07 2.74 -8.52
C TRP A 98 -6.04 1.59 -8.87
N PRO A 99 -6.16 1.15 -10.15
CA PRO A 99 -7.01 0.01 -10.49
C PRO A 99 -6.65 -1.28 -9.73
N GLU A 100 -5.37 -1.60 -9.57
CA GLU A 100 -4.91 -2.77 -8.80
C GLU A 100 -5.27 -2.63 -7.32
N LEU A 101 -5.02 -1.47 -6.72
CA LEU A 101 -5.36 -1.19 -5.33
C LEU A 101 -6.88 -1.29 -5.08
N ALA A 102 -7.69 -0.76 -5.99
CA ALA A 102 -9.14 -0.82 -5.91
C ALA A 102 -9.66 -2.28 -5.98
N ALA A 103 -9.06 -3.11 -6.83
CA ALA A 103 -9.44 -4.53 -6.99
C ALA A 103 -9.22 -5.35 -5.70
N ILE A 104 -8.23 -4.98 -4.89
CA ILE A 104 -7.84 -5.74 -3.69
C ILE A 104 -8.38 -5.17 -2.37
N LEU A 105 -9.33 -4.22 -2.42
CA LEU A 105 -9.94 -3.67 -1.20
C LEU A 105 -10.83 -4.68 -0.47
N HIS A 106 -11.40 -5.65 -1.19
CA HIS A 106 -12.18 -6.72 -0.58
C HIS A 106 -11.29 -7.92 -0.27
N ALA A 107 -11.35 -8.37 0.97
CA ALA A 107 -10.67 -9.58 1.40
C ALA A 107 -11.42 -10.83 0.91
N PRO A 108 -10.72 -11.94 0.65
CA PRO A 108 -11.36 -13.23 0.46
C PRO A 108 -12.16 -13.64 1.69
N ASP A 109 -13.25 -14.39 1.48
CA ASP A 109 -14.10 -14.87 2.55
C ASP A 109 -13.32 -15.77 3.53
N GLY A 110 -13.43 -15.46 4.83
CA GLY A 110 -12.78 -16.25 5.89
C GLY A 110 -11.25 -16.10 5.97
N ALA A 111 -10.66 -15.15 5.24
CA ALA A 111 -9.24 -14.89 5.30
C ALA A 111 -8.78 -14.41 6.70
N ALA A 112 -7.55 -14.78 7.06
CA ALA A 112 -6.87 -14.25 8.23
C ALA A 112 -5.96 -13.07 7.83
N GLY A 113 -5.75 -12.11 8.73
CA GLY A 113 -4.97 -10.90 8.47
C GLY A 113 -5.86 -9.65 8.44
N VAL A 114 -5.49 -8.66 7.63
CA VAL A 114 -6.22 -7.40 7.51
C VAL A 114 -7.35 -7.52 6.48
N THR A 115 -8.56 -7.64 6.99
CA THR A 115 -9.76 -7.87 6.16
C THR A 115 -10.66 -6.64 6.01
N ASP A 116 -10.53 -5.65 6.89
CA ASP A 116 -11.28 -4.39 6.79
C ASP A 116 -10.85 -3.59 5.56
N SER A 117 -11.79 -3.27 4.67
CA SER A 117 -11.48 -2.62 3.38
C SER A 117 -10.84 -1.24 3.53
N TYR A 118 -11.21 -0.48 4.55
CA TYR A 118 -10.61 0.83 4.81
C TYR A 118 -9.19 0.70 5.37
N ALA A 119 -8.96 -0.23 6.29
CA ALA A 119 -7.62 -0.52 6.79
C ALA A 119 -6.69 -1.03 5.67
N ARG A 120 -7.17 -1.90 4.78
CA ARG A 120 -6.42 -2.38 3.61
C ARG A 120 -6.03 -1.23 2.70
N LEU A 121 -6.97 -0.34 2.38
CA LEU A 121 -6.70 0.85 1.57
C LEU A 121 -5.59 1.69 2.21
N LEU A 122 -5.76 2.10 3.46
CA LEU A 122 -4.80 2.98 4.14
C LEU A 122 -3.44 2.32 4.34
N LEU A 123 -3.40 1.00 4.59
CA LEU A 123 -2.14 0.27 4.70
C LEU A 123 -1.35 0.31 3.40
N LEU A 124 -2.02 0.13 2.26
CA LEU A 124 -1.36 0.01 0.96
C LEU A 124 -1.12 1.34 0.24
N LEU A 125 -1.67 2.46 0.74
CA LEU A 125 -1.47 3.79 0.16
C LEU A 125 0.02 4.17 -0.06
N PRO A 126 0.98 3.85 0.83
CA PRO A 126 2.38 4.16 0.55
C PRO A 126 2.90 3.51 -0.73
N VAL A 127 2.39 2.32 -1.10
CA VAL A 127 2.82 1.55 -2.29
C VAL A 127 2.22 2.10 -3.59
N LEU A 128 1.16 2.91 -3.48
CA LEU A 128 0.50 3.56 -4.60
C LEU A 128 1.36 4.70 -5.16
N GLY A 129 1.38 4.81 -6.49
CA GLY A 129 1.90 6.00 -7.17
C GLY A 129 1.39 6.06 -8.59
N ASP A 130 0.21 6.63 -8.79
CA ASP A 130 -0.50 6.58 -10.07
C ASP A 130 -1.06 7.94 -10.49
N THR A 131 -0.56 8.47 -11.59
CA THR A 131 -1.06 9.71 -12.22
C THR A 131 -2.47 9.57 -12.80
N GLY A 132 -2.93 8.35 -13.07
CA GLY A 132 -4.26 8.00 -13.54
C GLY A 132 -5.31 7.85 -12.43
N THR A 133 -4.97 8.18 -11.19
CA THR A 133 -5.91 8.12 -10.06
C THR A 133 -7.15 9.00 -10.33
N PRO A 134 -8.37 8.45 -10.29
CA PRO A 134 -9.60 9.22 -10.56
C PRO A 134 -9.89 10.21 -9.44
N ALA A 135 -10.60 11.31 -9.76
CA ALA A 135 -10.90 12.36 -8.79
C ALA A 135 -11.73 11.84 -7.60
N GLU A 136 -12.58 10.83 -7.83
CA GLU A 136 -13.42 10.18 -6.83
C GLU A 136 -12.60 9.43 -5.77
N ALA A 137 -11.35 9.03 -6.08
CA ALA A 137 -10.45 8.37 -5.14
C ALA A 137 -10.24 9.19 -3.86
N VAL A 138 -10.26 10.52 -3.97
CA VAL A 138 -10.16 11.43 -2.82
C VAL A 138 -11.26 11.15 -1.79
N ASN A 139 -12.49 10.94 -2.26
CA ASN A 139 -13.62 10.66 -1.37
C ASN A 139 -13.51 9.27 -0.75
N VAL A 140 -12.97 8.29 -1.49
CA VAL A 140 -12.73 6.93 -0.99
C VAL A 140 -11.69 6.95 0.13
N VAL A 141 -10.55 7.61 -0.08
CA VAL A 141 -9.49 7.74 0.93
C VAL A 141 -9.95 8.57 2.13
N ALA A 142 -10.65 9.68 1.90
CA ALA A 142 -11.21 10.49 3.00
C ALA A 142 -12.22 9.68 3.83
N GLY A 143 -13.09 8.89 3.20
CA GLY A 143 -14.01 7.99 3.89
C GLY A 143 -13.29 6.97 4.76
N ALA A 144 -12.20 6.38 4.26
CA ALA A 144 -11.36 5.46 5.02
C ALA A 144 -10.69 6.14 6.22
N LEU A 145 -10.13 7.34 6.02
CA LEU A 145 -9.53 8.12 7.10
C LEU A 145 -10.55 8.44 8.21
N ILE A 146 -11.76 8.88 7.84
CA ILE A 146 -12.84 9.20 8.79
C ILE A 146 -13.28 7.94 9.56
N ALA A 147 -13.46 6.82 8.85
CA ALA A 147 -13.79 5.54 9.48
C ALA A 147 -12.74 5.08 10.50
N GLN A 148 -11.50 5.56 10.35
CA GLN A 148 -10.36 5.28 11.21
C GLN A 148 -10.05 6.40 12.23
N GLY A 149 -10.96 7.37 12.38
CA GLY A 149 -10.91 8.39 13.44
C GLY A 149 -10.42 9.76 13.00
N ALA A 150 -10.11 9.99 11.72
CA ALA A 150 -9.75 11.32 11.24
C ALA A 150 -10.98 12.26 11.22
N PRO A 151 -10.76 13.59 11.32
CA PRO A 151 -11.84 14.57 11.22
C PRO A 151 -12.53 14.56 9.83
N GLU A 152 -13.81 14.95 9.77
CA GLU A 152 -14.58 15.04 8.51
C GLU A 152 -13.92 15.96 7.45
N GLY A 153 -13.12 16.93 7.88
CA GLY A 153 -12.38 17.85 7.02
C GLY A 153 -11.09 17.31 6.41
N CYS A 154 -10.82 16.00 6.46
CA CYS A 154 -9.54 15.40 6.03
C CYS A 154 -9.36 15.24 4.51
N ALA A 155 -10.26 15.78 3.67
CA ALA A 155 -10.11 15.70 2.21
C ALA A 155 -8.75 16.23 1.66
N PRO A 156 -8.15 17.32 2.19
CA PRO A 156 -6.81 17.74 1.78
C PRO A 156 -5.71 16.73 2.12
N LEU A 157 -5.87 16.00 3.23
CA LEU A 157 -4.96 14.91 3.61
C LEU A 157 -5.09 13.74 2.62
N ALA A 158 -6.32 13.35 2.28
CA ALA A 158 -6.58 12.33 1.26
C ALA A 158 -5.96 12.69 -0.10
N GLN A 159 -6.09 13.94 -0.55
CA GLN A 159 -5.45 14.43 -1.78
C GLN A 159 -3.93 14.32 -1.72
N ARG A 160 -3.33 14.65 -0.57
CA ARG A 160 -1.89 14.55 -0.37
C ARG A 160 -1.39 13.10 -0.46
N LEU A 161 -2.08 12.18 0.20
CA LEU A 161 -1.77 10.75 0.16
C LEU A 161 -1.82 10.18 -1.26
N LEU A 162 -2.80 10.61 -2.06
CA LEU A 162 -2.94 10.21 -3.45
C LEU A 162 -1.89 10.84 -4.39
N GLY A 163 -1.12 11.82 -3.91
CA GLY A 163 0.02 12.39 -4.64
C GLY A 163 1.21 11.42 -4.79
N GLY A 164 1.16 10.27 -4.11
CA GLY A 164 2.22 9.27 -4.07
C GLY A 164 3.27 9.57 -3.00
N HIS A 165 4.07 8.56 -2.68
CA HIS A 165 5.13 8.67 -1.68
C HIS A 165 6.21 9.67 -2.12
N PRO A 166 6.81 10.51 -1.24
CA PRO A 166 7.83 11.48 -1.62
C PRO A 166 9.05 10.92 -2.37
N MET A 167 9.36 9.63 -2.18
CA MET A 167 10.49 8.96 -2.84
C MET A 167 10.28 8.68 -4.33
N TRP A 168 9.04 8.39 -4.76
CA TRP A 168 8.75 8.02 -6.15
C TRP A 168 7.58 8.79 -6.78
N GLY A 169 6.78 9.49 -5.99
CA GLY A 169 5.63 10.26 -6.45
C GLY A 169 4.57 9.43 -7.19
N ALA A 170 3.68 10.12 -7.88
CA ALA A 170 2.76 9.50 -8.82
C ALA A 170 3.47 9.25 -10.16
N GLN A 171 3.25 8.07 -10.75
CA GLN A 171 3.88 7.66 -12.00
C GLN A 171 2.82 7.34 -13.09
N PRO A 172 3.15 7.43 -14.38
CA PRO A 172 2.30 6.94 -15.45
C PRO A 172 2.30 5.41 -15.47
N TRP A 173 1.14 4.84 -15.76
CA TRP A 173 0.94 3.40 -15.89
C TRP A 173 0.35 3.07 -17.25
N SER A 174 0.72 1.92 -17.78
CA SER A 174 0.13 1.36 -19.01
C SER A 174 -0.29 -0.09 -18.77
N PHE A 175 -1.39 -0.50 -19.38
CA PHE A 175 -1.86 -1.87 -19.27
C PHE A 175 -1.39 -2.68 -20.48
N ASP A 176 -0.56 -3.69 -20.24
CA ASP A 176 -0.20 -4.67 -21.25
C ASP A 176 -1.31 -5.71 -21.37
N ARG A 177 -1.95 -5.77 -22.55
CA ARG A 177 -3.06 -6.68 -22.81
C ARG A 177 -2.63 -8.12 -23.09
N GLU A 178 -1.41 -8.32 -23.58
CA GLU A 178 -0.87 -9.65 -23.86
C GLU A 178 -0.46 -10.32 -22.55
N GLU A 179 0.22 -9.57 -21.69
CA GLU A 179 0.67 -10.02 -20.38
C GLU A 179 -0.38 -9.82 -19.27
N ARG A 180 -1.50 -9.17 -19.57
CA ARG A 180 -2.62 -8.86 -18.65
C ARG A 180 -2.17 -8.23 -17.34
N SER A 181 -1.20 -7.32 -17.41
CA SER A 181 -0.58 -6.67 -16.26
C SER A 181 -0.44 -5.17 -16.48
N TRP A 182 -0.57 -4.41 -15.40
CA TRP A 182 -0.10 -3.04 -15.37
C TRP A 182 1.43 -2.98 -15.33
N LEU A 183 1.98 -1.98 -16.01
CA LEU A 183 3.40 -1.66 -16.08
C LEU A 183 3.61 -0.19 -15.74
N CYS A 184 4.74 0.12 -15.10
CA CYS A 184 5.16 1.46 -14.72
C CYS A 184 6.61 1.70 -15.18
N ASP A 185 6.80 2.77 -15.96
CA ASP A 185 8.12 3.18 -16.46
C ASP A 185 8.88 4.10 -15.47
N GLY A 186 8.35 4.28 -14.26
CA GLY A 186 9.01 5.08 -13.23
C GLY A 186 10.36 4.48 -12.85
N GLU A 187 11.39 5.34 -12.70
CA GLU A 187 12.79 4.93 -12.45
C GLU A 187 12.95 3.97 -11.26
N HIS A 188 12.12 4.15 -10.24
CA HIS A 188 12.14 3.40 -8.99
C HIS A 188 11.17 2.20 -8.97
N SER A 189 10.30 2.08 -9.98
CA SER A 189 9.24 1.08 -9.96
C SER A 189 9.78 -0.31 -10.30
N PRO A 190 9.43 -1.36 -9.53
CA PRO A 190 9.71 -2.74 -9.91
C PRO A 190 8.80 -3.23 -11.05
N ARG A 191 7.85 -2.40 -11.50
CA ARG A 191 6.77 -2.76 -12.42
C ARG A 191 7.11 -2.44 -13.89
N THR A 192 8.41 -2.37 -14.22
CA THR A 192 8.88 -2.38 -15.62
C THR A 192 8.70 -3.74 -16.30
N VAL A 193 8.43 -4.78 -15.49
CA VAL A 193 8.02 -6.13 -15.93
C VAL A 193 6.67 -6.51 -15.30
N PRO A 194 5.92 -7.45 -15.90
CA PRO A 194 4.65 -7.94 -15.34
C PRO A 194 4.78 -8.44 -13.91
N LEU A 195 3.73 -8.24 -13.09
CA LEU A 195 3.76 -8.70 -11.70
C LEU A 195 3.71 -10.22 -11.68
N GLY A 196 4.64 -10.84 -10.97
CA GLY A 196 4.71 -12.30 -10.92
C GLY A 196 5.20 -12.94 -12.22
N ASP A 197 5.97 -12.23 -13.05
CA ASP A 197 6.65 -12.81 -14.23
C ASP A 197 7.53 -14.02 -13.87
N HIS A 198 8.08 -14.03 -12.64
CA HIS A 198 8.84 -15.16 -12.10
C HIS A 198 7.98 -16.35 -11.67
N LEU A 199 6.64 -16.21 -11.63
CA LEU A 199 5.74 -17.25 -11.17
C LEU A 199 5.43 -18.27 -12.28
N PRO A 200 5.18 -19.54 -11.92
CA PRO A 200 4.58 -20.51 -12.83
C PRO A 200 3.25 -20.00 -13.42
N ARG A 201 2.99 -20.31 -14.69
CA ARG A 201 1.81 -19.83 -15.44
C ARG A 201 0.48 -19.93 -14.68
N GLN A 202 0.23 -21.04 -14.00
CA GLN A 202 -1.01 -21.21 -13.24
C GLN A 202 -1.11 -20.21 -12.09
N GLN A 203 -0.02 -20.02 -11.34
CA GLN A 203 0.00 -19.08 -10.23
C GLN A 203 -0.11 -17.64 -10.72
N ARG A 204 0.54 -17.33 -11.85
CA ARG A 204 0.42 -16.02 -12.49
C ARG A 204 -1.02 -15.73 -12.93
N ALA A 205 -1.71 -16.69 -13.55
CA ALA A 205 -3.13 -16.53 -13.92
C ALA A 205 -4.04 -16.32 -12.69
N GLU A 206 -3.75 -16.98 -11.56
CA GLU A 206 -4.47 -16.77 -10.30
C GLU A 206 -4.21 -15.37 -9.71
N LEU A 207 -2.98 -14.87 -9.82
CA LEU A 207 -2.63 -13.50 -9.44
C LEU A 207 -3.36 -12.48 -10.32
N GLU A 208 -3.32 -12.64 -11.64
CA GLU A 208 -4.05 -11.81 -12.59
C GLU A 208 -5.56 -11.80 -12.27
N ALA A 209 -6.14 -12.95 -11.92
CA ALA A 209 -7.54 -13.03 -11.52
C ALA A 209 -7.83 -12.25 -10.22
N SER A 210 -6.91 -12.28 -9.25
CA SER A 210 -7.03 -11.49 -8.00
C SER A 210 -6.96 -9.97 -8.25
N LEU A 211 -6.36 -9.57 -9.37
CA LEU A 211 -6.22 -8.18 -9.80
C LEU A 211 -7.18 -7.81 -10.94
N ALA A 212 -8.08 -8.70 -11.37
CA ALA A 212 -8.86 -8.54 -12.61
C ALA A 212 -9.82 -7.33 -12.63
N GLY A 213 -10.18 -6.79 -11.46
CA GLY A 213 -10.89 -5.50 -11.36
C GLY A 213 -10.06 -4.28 -11.79
N ALA A 214 -8.79 -4.49 -12.12
CA ALA A 214 -7.85 -3.45 -12.53
C ALA A 214 -7.80 -3.21 -14.05
N GLU A 215 -8.45 -4.02 -14.88
CA GLU A 215 -8.41 -3.80 -16.33
C GLU A 215 -9.10 -2.46 -16.71
N PRO A 216 -8.52 -1.64 -17.60
CA PRO A 216 -9.22 -0.44 -18.07
C PRO A 216 -10.44 -0.84 -18.91
N ASP A 217 -11.58 -0.18 -18.68
CA ASP A 217 -12.77 -0.33 -19.53
C ASP A 217 -12.39 -0.13 -21.01
N ALA A 218 -12.78 -1.09 -21.85
CA ALA A 218 -12.41 -1.17 -23.27
C ALA A 218 -13.03 -0.07 -24.15
#